data_AF-A0A6J4L6V0-F1
#
_entry.id   AF-A0A6J4L6V0-F1
#
_cell.length_a   1.000
_cell.length_b   1.000
_cell.length_c   1.000
_cell.angle_alpha   90.00
_cell.angle_beta   90.00
_cell.angle_gamma   90.00
#
_symmetry.space_group_name_H-M   'P 1'
#
loop_
_entity.id
_entity.type
_entity.pdbx_description
1 polymer ?
#
loop_
_entity_poly.entity_id
_entity_poly.type
_entity_poly.pdbx_seq_one_letter_code
_entity_poly.pdbx_strand_id
1 'polypeptide(L)'
;MAVTAQVISVNVAHVRPNPFKPTDVTGMEKLPVTGPVHVRAPGPEGDGRGSGLVGDTIGDRAHHGGDDQAVYAYAREELDGWHNVLDRALPDGAFGENLTTTHLDVSGAKVGERWRIGSTLELQVTSPRIPCSTFRGWIGERGWLKTFAQAALPGAYLSVVTPGDVLAGDTVEIAHRPDHDVSVTLMFRALLLEPELLPSLLVADDLPEEIRRLAQHWARRLGR
;
A
#
# COMPACT_ATOMS: atom_id res chain seq x y z
N MET A 1 5.15 -15.04 25.38
CA MET A 1 3.88 -14.52 24.85
C MET A 1 3.95 -14.62 23.34
N ALA A 2 2.89 -15.04 22.66
CA ALA A 2 2.88 -15.02 21.21
C ALA A 2 3.02 -13.57 20.73
N VAL A 3 3.89 -13.35 19.74
CA VAL A 3 4.09 -12.03 19.13
C VAL A 3 2.89 -11.78 18.22
N THR A 4 2.11 -10.74 18.49
CA THR A 4 0.87 -10.43 17.77
C THR A 4 1.11 -9.26 16.81
N ALA A 5 0.65 -9.39 15.57
CA ALA A 5 0.65 -8.29 14.61
C ALA A 5 -0.17 -7.09 15.10
N GLN A 6 0.34 -5.88 14.91
CA GLN A 6 -0.30 -4.65 15.41
C GLN A 6 -0.11 -3.48 14.44
N VAL A 7 -1.07 -2.57 14.42
CA VAL A 7 -0.89 -1.21 13.90
C VAL A 7 -0.17 -0.41 14.98
N ILE A 8 1.06 0.03 14.73
CA ILE A 8 1.83 0.82 15.69
C ILE A 8 1.68 2.33 15.47
N SER A 9 1.27 2.73 14.27
CA SER A 9 0.95 4.12 13.94
C SER A 9 -0.16 4.20 12.90
N VAL A 10 -1.06 5.16 13.11
CA VAL A 10 -2.05 5.60 12.12
C VAL A 10 -1.62 6.98 11.66
N ASN A 11 -1.40 7.15 10.36
CA ASN A 11 -0.82 8.36 9.79
C ASN A 11 -1.77 9.01 8.77
N VAL A 12 -1.88 10.33 8.87
CA VAL A 12 -2.78 11.15 8.06
C VAL A 12 -2.00 12.29 7.42
N ALA A 13 -2.39 12.70 6.21
CA ALA A 13 -1.67 13.72 5.43
C ALA A 13 -1.51 15.05 6.17
N HIS A 14 -0.26 15.49 6.29
CA HIS A 14 0.09 16.89 6.41
C HIS A 14 0.29 17.44 4.99
N VAL A 15 -0.74 18.11 4.48
CA VAL A 15 -0.73 18.59 3.08
C VAL A 15 0.40 19.59 2.85
N ARG A 16 1.18 19.38 1.78
CA ARG A 16 2.28 20.24 1.34
C ARG A 16 2.16 20.60 -0.13
N PRO A 17 2.78 21.70 -0.58
CA PRO A 17 3.03 21.93 -2.00
C PRO A 17 3.80 20.75 -2.63
N ASN A 18 3.51 20.41 -3.88
CA ASN A 18 4.15 19.29 -4.57
C ASN A 18 5.08 19.79 -5.70
N PRO A 19 6.39 19.96 -5.44
CA PRO A 19 7.33 20.43 -6.45
C PRO A 19 7.70 19.35 -7.49
N PHE A 20 7.14 18.13 -7.40
CA PHE A 20 7.57 16.95 -8.17
C PHE A 20 6.54 16.48 -9.22
N LYS A 21 5.36 17.10 -9.24
CA LYS A 21 4.28 16.82 -10.20
C LYS A 21 3.52 18.12 -10.52
N PRO A 22 2.73 18.16 -11.62
CA PRO A 22 1.86 19.30 -11.94
C PRO A 22 0.71 19.53 -10.95
N THR A 23 0.38 18.56 -10.10
CA THR A 23 -0.59 18.73 -9.02
C THR A 23 -0.07 19.71 -7.98
N ASP A 24 -0.86 20.69 -7.55
CA ASP A 24 -0.40 21.75 -6.64
C ASP A 24 0.07 21.24 -5.27
N VAL A 25 -0.57 20.18 -4.78
CA VAL A 25 -0.34 19.65 -3.42
C VAL A 25 -0.06 18.15 -3.41
N THR A 26 0.50 17.68 -2.31
CA THR A 26 0.74 16.27 -2.01
C THR A 26 0.38 15.96 -0.56
N GLY A 27 -0.13 14.76 -0.33
CA GLY A 27 -0.30 14.16 1.00
C GLY A 27 0.80 13.16 1.36
N MET A 28 1.94 13.20 0.65
CA MET A 28 3.05 12.25 0.85
C MET A 28 3.64 12.32 2.26
N GLU A 29 3.64 13.50 2.89
CA GLU A 29 3.97 13.63 4.31
C GLU A 29 2.78 13.15 5.13
N LYS A 30 2.88 11.94 5.70
CA LYS A 30 1.91 11.44 6.68
C LYS A 30 2.49 11.57 8.07
N LEU A 31 1.70 12.10 9.00
CA LEU A 31 2.09 12.24 10.40
C LEU A 31 1.20 11.37 11.29
N PRO A 32 1.76 10.78 12.36
CA PRO A 32 0.99 10.01 13.34
C PRO A 32 -0.13 10.85 13.98
N VAL A 33 -1.27 10.22 14.22
CA VAL A 33 -2.37 10.80 15.00
C VAL A 33 -2.62 10.01 16.28
N THR A 34 -3.08 10.69 17.34
CA THR A 34 -3.20 10.12 18.70
C THR A 34 -4.58 9.53 19.02
N GLY A 35 -5.56 9.71 18.14
CA GLY A 35 -6.94 9.26 18.33
C GLY A 35 -7.41 8.30 17.23
N PRO A 36 -8.57 7.66 17.42
CA PRO A 36 -9.13 6.75 16.44
C PRO A 36 -9.43 7.50 15.14
N VAL A 37 -9.12 6.86 14.01
CA VAL A 37 -9.45 7.36 12.67
C VAL A 37 -10.49 6.45 12.05
N HIS A 38 -11.58 7.04 11.59
CA HIS A 38 -12.61 6.30 10.87
C HIS A 38 -12.15 5.95 9.46
N VAL A 39 -12.29 4.68 9.08
CA VAL A 39 -11.95 4.13 7.76
C VAL A 39 -13.19 3.68 7.03
N ARG A 40 -13.33 4.10 5.78
CA ARG A 40 -14.48 3.78 4.91
C ARG A 40 -14.08 3.73 3.45
N ALA A 41 -14.89 3.07 2.63
CA ALA A 41 -14.68 3.07 1.18
C ALA A 41 -14.66 4.51 0.63
N PRO A 42 -13.58 4.93 -0.07
CA PRO A 42 -13.51 6.26 -0.66
C PRO A 42 -14.46 6.41 -1.85
N GLY A 43 -14.87 5.32 -2.51
CA GLY A 43 -15.53 5.34 -3.81
C GLY A 43 -14.53 5.21 -4.94
N PRO A 44 -14.97 5.28 -6.21
CA PRO A 44 -14.12 5.05 -7.38
C PRO A 44 -12.97 6.05 -7.48
N GLU A 45 -11.90 5.66 -8.18
CA GLU A 45 -10.78 6.54 -8.52
C GLU A 45 -11.25 7.79 -9.29
N GLY A 46 -10.58 8.93 -9.07
CA GLY A 46 -10.96 10.22 -9.65
C GLY A 46 -12.17 10.88 -8.97
N ASP A 47 -13.29 10.18 -8.89
CA ASP A 47 -14.60 10.75 -8.50
C ASP A 47 -14.95 10.56 -7.02
N GLY A 48 -14.30 9.63 -6.33
CA GLY A 48 -14.55 9.30 -4.93
C GLY A 48 -14.00 10.33 -3.94
N ARG A 49 -13.54 9.87 -2.78
CA ARG A 49 -12.95 10.70 -1.73
C ARG A 49 -11.43 10.65 -1.71
N GLY A 50 -10.84 9.85 -2.60
CA GLY A 50 -9.41 9.60 -2.65
C GLY A 50 -9.01 8.58 -1.59
N SER A 51 -8.90 9.01 -0.33
CA SER A 51 -8.46 8.17 0.79
C SER A 51 -9.62 7.55 1.56
N GLY A 52 -9.40 6.34 2.06
CA GLY A 52 -10.32 5.65 2.96
C GLY A 52 -10.27 6.17 4.40
N LEU A 53 -9.17 6.80 4.83
CA LEU A 53 -9.05 7.41 6.15
C LEU A 53 -9.73 8.79 6.16
N VAL A 54 -10.65 9.01 7.09
CA VAL A 54 -11.27 10.32 7.28
C VAL A 54 -10.22 11.34 7.73
N GLY A 55 -10.15 12.47 7.03
CA GLY A 55 -9.17 13.52 7.28
C GLY A 55 -7.87 13.39 6.47
N ASP A 56 -7.67 12.26 5.79
CA ASP A 56 -6.51 12.06 4.92
C ASP A 56 -6.70 12.70 3.54
N THR A 57 -5.60 13.10 2.92
CA THR A 57 -5.61 13.80 1.62
C THR A 57 -4.67 13.12 0.64
N ILE A 58 -5.15 12.93 -0.59
CA ILE A 58 -4.36 12.45 -1.73
C ILE A 58 -4.29 13.58 -2.75
N GLY A 59 -3.07 13.95 -3.16
CA GLY A 59 -2.84 15.06 -4.09
C GLY A 59 -3.21 14.75 -5.53
N ASP A 60 -2.76 13.60 -6.05
CA ASP A 60 -3.00 13.16 -7.43
C ASP A 60 -4.04 12.04 -7.45
N ARG A 61 -5.32 12.43 -7.46
CA ARG A 61 -6.47 11.52 -7.41
C ARG A 61 -6.76 10.78 -8.72
N ALA A 62 -6.02 11.10 -9.78
CA ALA A 62 -6.16 10.46 -11.09
C ALA A 62 -5.30 9.19 -11.23
N HIS A 63 -4.42 8.93 -10.26
CA HIS A 63 -3.55 7.76 -10.24
C HIS A 63 -3.42 7.14 -8.83
N HIS A 64 -4.06 7.74 -7.83
CA HIS A 64 -3.96 7.34 -6.43
C HIS A 64 -5.30 7.43 -5.72
N GLY A 65 -5.52 6.49 -4.81
CA GLY A 65 -6.76 6.36 -4.07
C GLY A 65 -7.80 5.58 -4.86
N GLY A 66 -9.06 5.76 -4.48
CA GLY A 66 -10.13 4.90 -4.97
C GLY A 66 -10.26 3.61 -4.15
N ASP A 67 -11.28 2.81 -4.44
CA ASP A 67 -11.63 1.66 -3.61
C ASP A 67 -10.51 0.61 -3.50
N ASP A 68 -9.71 0.44 -4.56
CA ASP A 68 -8.57 -0.49 -4.56
C ASP A 68 -7.33 0.05 -3.83
N GLN A 69 -7.26 1.36 -3.55
CA GLN A 69 -6.13 2.01 -2.87
C GLN A 69 -6.61 2.87 -1.69
N ALA A 70 -7.62 2.39 -0.97
CA ALA A 70 -8.27 3.13 0.11
C ALA A 70 -7.32 3.36 1.30
N VAL A 71 -6.48 2.37 1.62
CA VAL A 71 -5.52 2.44 2.73
C VAL A 71 -4.18 1.93 2.24
N TYR A 72 -3.09 2.62 2.57
CA TYR A 72 -1.73 2.13 2.32
C TYR A 72 -1.08 1.66 3.64
N ALA A 73 -0.59 0.42 3.67
CA ALA A 73 0.09 -0.16 4.81
C ALA A 73 1.57 -0.45 4.49
N TYR A 74 2.41 -0.33 5.52
CA TYR A 74 3.84 -0.64 5.44
C TYR A 74 4.34 -1.24 6.77
N ALA A 75 5.30 -2.17 6.70
CA ALA A 75 5.88 -2.80 7.87
C ALA A 75 7.00 -1.94 8.47
N ARG A 76 7.01 -1.79 9.80
CA ARG A 76 8.06 -1.08 10.54
C ARG A 76 9.42 -1.73 10.32
N GLU A 77 9.46 -3.06 10.29
CA GLU A 77 10.65 -3.85 10.05
C GLU A 77 11.29 -3.54 8.68
N GLU A 78 10.47 -3.29 7.65
CA GLU A 78 10.96 -2.90 6.32
C GLU A 78 11.44 -1.44 6.31
N LEU A 79 10.75 -0.52 6.99
CA LEU A 79 11.24 0.86 7.15
C LEU A 79 12.57 0.92 7.90
N ASP A 80 12.78 0.07 8.90
CA ASP A 80 14.05 -0.04 9.63
C ASP A 80 15.16 -0.57 8.72
N GLY A 81 14.84 -1.50 7.81
CA GLY A 81 15.75 -1.89 6.73
C GLY A 81 16.16 -0.70 5.87
N TRP A 82 15.20 0.13 5.45
CA TRP A 82 15.47 1.33 4.66
C TRP A 82 16.21 2.43 5.43
N HIS A 83 15.98 2.56 6.74
CA HIS A 83 16.74 3.46 7.61
C HIS A 83 18.24 3.19 7.49
N ASN A 84 18.63 1.91 7.52
CA ASN A 84 20.03 1.49 7.40
C ASN A 84 20.59 1.75 5.99
N VAL A 85 19.78 1.54 4.94
CA VAL A 85 20.19 1.76 3.54
C VAL A 85 20.37 3.25 3.24
N LEU A 86 19.52 4.11 3.81
CA LEU A 86 19.53 5.56 3.58
C LEU A 86 20.37 6.34 4.60
N ASP A 87 20.89 5.68 5.63
CA ASP A 87 21.62 6.29 6.75
C ASP A 87 20.88 7.49 7.37
N ARG A 88 19.56 7.35 7.56
CA ARG A 88 18.72 8.41 8.14
C ARG A 88 17.43 7.88 8.73
N ALA A 89 16.92 8.53 9.77
CA ALA A 89 15.64 8.17 10.39
C ALA A 89 14.48 8.17 9.38
N LEU A 90 13.72 7.09 9.37
CA LEU A 90 12.44 6.98 8.66
C LEU A 90 11.33 6.81 9.69
N PRO A 91 10.66 7.90 10.10
CA PRO A 91 9.54 7.80 11.04
C PRO A 91 8.36 7.05 10.41
N ASP A 92 7.40 6.68 11.24
CA ASP A 92 6.13 6.14 10.76
C ASP A 92 5.41 7.19 9.89
N GLY A 93 4.85 6.76 8.77
CA GLY A 93 4.29 7.62 7.72
C GLY A 93 5.30 8.10 6.69
N ALA A 94 6.61 7.81 6.84
CA ALA A 94 7.65 8.35 5.96
C ALA A 94 7.50 7.93 4.49
N PHE A 95 6.89 6.77 4.23
CA PHE A 95 6.63 6.30 2.87
C PHE A 95 5.23 6.71 2.40
N GLY A 96 4.51 7.52 3.15
CA GLY A 96 3.16 7.96 2.81
C GLY A 96 2.09 6.96 3.23
N GLU A 97 2.46 5.94 4.00
CA GLU A 97 1.56 4.91 4.51
C GLU A 97 0.61 5.46 5.57
N ASN A 98 -0.63 5.00 5.50
CA ASN A 98 -1.66 5.26 6.50
C ASN A 98 -1.49 4.39 7.73
N LEU A 99 -1.08 3.14 7.56
CA LEU A 99 -0.88 2.19 8.64
C LEU A 99 0.57 1.72 8.66
N THR A 100 1.28 2.06 9.72
CA THR A 100 2.57 1.42 10.01
C THR A 100 2.32 0.27 10.95
N THR A 101 2.73 -0.93 10.56
CA THR A 101 2.45 -2.19 11.28
C THR A 101 3.72 -2.84 11.79
N THR A 102 3.60 -3.74 12.76
CA THR A 102 4.68 -4.63 13.19
C THR A 102 4.19 -6.07 13.25
N HIS A 103 5.12 -7.00 13.11
CA HIS A 103 4.90 -8.45 13.17
C HIS A 103 3.90 -8.95 12.11
N LEU A 104 3.79 -8.21 11.01
CA LEU A 104 2.94 -8.49 9.86
C LEU A 104 3.79 -8.42 8.59
N ASP A 105 3.76 -9.48 7.80
CA ASP A 105 4.42 -9.51 6.49
C ASP A 105 3.56 -8.78 5.46
N VAL A 106 3.71 -7.46 5.39
CA VAL A 106 2.89 -6.58 4.52
C VAL A 106 3.23 -6.81 3.04
N SER A 107 4.50 -6.81 2.66
CA SER A 107 4.91 -6.99 1.26
C SER A 107 4.72 -8.44 0.78
N GLY A 108 4.86 -9.43 1.67
CA GLY A 108 4.59 -10.84 1.37
C GLY A 108 3.11 -11.24 1.43
N ALA A 109 2.21 -10.34 1.86
CA ALA A 109 0.78 -10.61 1.93
C ALA A 109 0.20 -11.03 0.58
N LYS A 110 -0.77 -11.95 0.60
CA LYS A 110 -1.44 -12.44 -0.61
C LYS A 110 -2.51 -11.46 -1.06
N VAL A 111 -2.62 -11.21 -2.37
CA VAL A 111 -3.74 -10.42 -2.91
C VAL A 111 -5.06 -11.14 -2.60
N GLY A 112 -6.04 -10.43 -2.03
CA GLY A 112 -7.28 -11.02 -1.49
C GLY A 112 -7.22 -11.46 -0.03
N GLU A 113 -6.04 -11.39 0.62
CA GLU A 113 -5.93 -11.59 2.07
C GLU A 113 -6.75 -10.52 2.83
N ARG A 114 -7.50 -10.93 3.85
CA ARG A 114 -8.34 -10.01 4.66
C ARG A 114 -7.80 -9.86 6.06
N TRP A 115 -7.62 -8.62 6.46
CA TRP A 115 -7.10 -8.21 7.75
C TRP A 115 -8.21 -7.60 8.59
N ARG A 116 -8.49 -8.23 9.72
CA ARG A 116 -9.31 -7.65 10.76
C ARG A 116 -8.42 -6.83 11.68
N ILE A 117 -8.75 -5.55 11.85
CA ILE A 117 -7.99 -4.60 12.65
C ILE A 117 -8.89 -4.07 13.76
N GLY A 118 -8.42 -4.18 14.99
CA GLY A 118 -9.20 -3.79 16.16
C GLY A 118 -10.51 -4.58 16.25
N SER A 119 -11.63 -3.89 16.46
CA SER A 119 -12.92 -4.53 16.75
C SER A 119 -13.81 -4.75 15.52
N THR A 120 -13.82 -3.82 14.55
CA THR A 120 -14.80 -3.83 13.46
C THR A 120 -14.21 -3.65 12.06
N LEU A 121 -13.01 -3.08 11.93
CA LEU A 121 -12.43 -2.75 10.64
C LEU A 121 -11.94 -4.03 9.95
N GLU A 122 -12.39 -4.28 8.71
CA GLU A 122 -11.87 -5.34 7.86
C GLU A 122 -11.42 -4.76 6.53
N LEU A 123 -10.15 -5.00 6.20
CA LEU A 123 -9.50 -4.53 4.99
C LEU A 123 -9.04 -5.72 4.14
N GLN A 124 -9.02 -5.58 2.82
CA GLN A 124 -8.53 -6.62 1.90
C GLN A 124 -7.33 -6.12 1.10
N VAL A 125 -6.27 -6.93 1.02
CA VAL A 125 -5.06 -6.65 0.23
C VAL A 125 -5.40 -6.64 -1.26
N THR A 126 -5.01 -5.58 -1.97
CA THR A 126 -5.34 -5.41 -3.40
C THR A 126 -4.10 -5.44 -4.29
N SER A 127 -3.10 -4.62 -3.99
CA SER A 127 -2.02 -4.33 -4.93
C SER A 127 -0.80 -3.72 -4.21
N PRO A 128 0.39 -3.77 -4.82
CA PRO A 128 1.55 -3.09 -4.30
C PRO A 128 1.48 -1.58 -4.57
N ARG A 129 2.21 -0.82 -3.76
CA ARG A 129 2.47 0.58 -4.06
C ARG A 129 3.52 0.71 -5.18
N ILE A 130 3.08 1.25 -6.32
CA ILE A 130 3.99 1.61 -7.42
C ILE A 130 4.65 2.96 -7.13
N PRO A 131 5.99 3.06 -7.12
CA PRO A 131 6.68 4.29 -6.75
C PRO A 131 6.53 5.37 -7.85
N CYS A 132 6.15 6.59 -7.45
CA CYS A 132 5.90 7.70 -8.38
C CYS A 132 6.94 8.83 -8.25
N SER A 133 6.86 9.87 -9.10
CA SER A 133 7.80 11.00 -9.07
C SER A 133 7.78 11.76 -7.75
N THR A 134 6.62 11.91 -7.12
CA THR A 134 6.48 12.50 -5.78
C THR A 134 7.20 11.67 -4.73
N PHE A 135 7.06 10.34 -4.73
CA PHE A 135 7.80 9.47 -3.81
C PHE A 135 9.32 9.58 -4.02
N ARG A 136 9.79 9.55 -5.28
CA ARG A 136 11.20 9.74 -5.61
C ARG A 136 11.75 11.07 -5.09
N GLY A 137 11.04 12.17 -5.36
CA GLY A 137 11.45 13.50 -4.93
C GLY A 137 11.42 13.66 -3.42
N TRP A 138 10.40 13.08 -2.76
CA TRP A 138 10.23 13.07 -1.32
C TRP A 138 11.37 12.35 -0.60
N ILE A 139 11.75 11.16 -1.08
CA ILE A 139 12.89 10.45 -0.52
C ILE A 139 14.20 11.19 -0.84
N GLY A 140 14.32 11.79 -2.03
CA GLY A 140 15.45 12.65 -2.36
C GLY A 140 16.78 11.90 -2.52
N GLU A 141 16.74 10.57 -2.69
CA GLU A 141 17.92 9.72 -2.86
C GLU A 141 18.18 9.42 -4.34
N ARG A 142 19.45 9.46 -4.76
CA ARG A 142 19.80 9.27 -6.17
C ARG A 142 19.63 7.80 -6.54
N GLY A 143 18.90 7.54 -7.62
CA GLY A 143 18.63 6.17 -8.07
C GLY A 143 17.59 5.44 -7.23
N TRP A 144 16.91 6.14 -6.31
CA TRP A 144 15.95 5.57 -5.38
C TRP A 144 14.93 4.62 -6.01
N LEU A 145 14.32 5.00 -7.14
CA LEU A 145 13.33 4.16 -7.81
C LEU A 145 13.89 2.79 -8.21
N LYS A 146 15.15 2.73 -8.65
CA LYS A 146 15.81 1.47 -9.00
C LYS A 146 16.09 0.64 -7.75
N THR A 147 16.66 1.27 -6.72
CA THR A 147 16.92 0.61 -5.43
C THR A 147 15.65 0.03 -4.82
N PHE A 148 14.58 0.81 -4.77
CA PHE A 148 13.28 0.41 -4.26
C PHE A 148 12.65 -0.71 -5.09
N ALA A 149 12.69 -0.59 -6.43
CA ALA A 149 12.18 -1.64 -7.31
C ALA A 149 12.92 -2.97 -7.09
N GLN A 150 14.26 -2.94 -7.02
CA GLN A 150 15.08 -4.13 -6.84
C GLN A 150 14.89 -4.82 -5.49
N ALA A 151 14.62 -4.05 -4.42
CA ALA A 151 14.33 -4.61 -3.10
C ALA A 151 12.97 -5.33 -3.08
N ALA A 152 12.01 -4.90 -3.91
CA ALA A 152 10.67 -5.48 -4.00
C ALA A 152 9.92 -5.56 -2.66
N LEU A 153 10.10 -4.52 -1.83
CA LEU A 153 9.40 -4.28 -0.55
C LEU A 153 8.42 -3.10 -0.68
N PRO A 154 7.34 -3.24 -1.46
CA PRO A 154 6.47 -2.12 -1.80
C PRO A 154 5.49 -1.72 -0.70
N GLY A 155 5.28 -2.56 0.32
CA GLY A 155 4.07 -2.48 1.14
C GLY A 155 2.80 -2.75 0.33
N ALA A 156 1.64 -2.63 0.96
CA ALA A 156 0.36 -3.07 0.38
C ALA A 156 -0.69 -1.97 0.41
N TYR A 157 -1.38 -1.79 -0.71
CA TYR A 157 -2.68 -1.13 -0.74
C TYR A 157 -3.78 -2.10 -0.32
N LEU A 158 -4.80 -1.53 0.32
CA LEU A 158 -5.93 -2.26 0.87
C LEU A 158 -7.23 -1.56 0.48
N SER A 159 -8.25 -2.36 0.17
CA SER A 159 -9.65 -1.93 0.04
C SER A 159 -10.42 -2.16 1.33
N VAL A 160 -11.55 -1.46 1.49
CA VAL A 160 -12.39 -1.57 2.69
C VAL A 160 -13.46 -2.62 2.47
N VAL A 161 -13.43 -3.71 3.24
CA VAL A 161 -14.48 -4.75 3.27
C VAL A 161 -15.56 -4.35 4.25
N THR A 162 -15.17 -4.04 5.48
CA THR A 162 -16.08 -3.55 6.54
C THR A 162 -15.52 -2.24 7.11
N PRO A 163 -16.26 -1.12 7.05
CA PRO A 163 -15.80 0.14 7.62
C PRO A 163 -15.71 0.07 9.14
N GLY A 164 -14.83 0.87 9.72
CA GLY A 164 -14.56 0.84 11.16
C GLY A 164 -13.51 1.86 11.58
N ASP A 165 -13.28 1.96 12.88
CA ASP A 165 -12.23 2.81 13.41
C ASP A 165 -10.92 2.03 13.58
N VAL A 166 -9.80 2.72 13.43
CA VAL A 166 -8.46 2.20 13.71
C VAL A 166 -7.69 3.16 14.60
N LEU A 167 -6.92 2.61 15.54
CA LEU A 167 -6.04 3.32 16.45
C LEU A 167 -4.68 2.61 16.53
N ALA A 168 -3.62 3.37 16.81
CA ALA A 168 -2.34 2.78 17.20
C ALA A 168 -2.50 1.86 18.43
N GLY A 169 -1.93 0.66 18.35
CA GLY A 169 -2.08 -0.42 19.31
C GLY A 169 -3.12 -1.47 18.93
N ASP A 170 -3.96 -1.23 17.91
CA ASP A 170 -4.92 -2.23 17.45
C ASP A 170 -4.21 -3.47 16.88
N THR A 171 -4.67 -4.64 17.29
CA THR A 171 -4.18 -5.92 16.77
C THR A 171 -4.65 -6.13 15.34
N VAL A 172 -3.79 -6.76 14.53
CA VAL A 172 -4.11 -7.20 13.18
C VAL A 172 -4.23 -8.72 13.17
N GLU A 173 -5.38 -9.24 12.74
CA GLU A 173 -5.64 -10.66 12.55
C GLU A 173 -5.86 -10.94 11.05
N ILE A 174 -5.21 -11.96 10.52
CA ILE A 174 -5.47 -12.44 9.15
C ILE A 174 -6.71 -13.32 9.19
N ALA A 175 -7.87 -12.70 8.94
CA ALA A 175 -9.18 -13.33 9.01
C ALA A 175 -9.46 -14.28 7.85
N HIS A 176 -8.84 -14.02 6.69
CA HIS A 176 -8.94 -14.86 5.50
C HIS A 176 -7.65 -14.77 4.70
N ARG A 177 -7.17 -15.90 4.18
CA ARG A 177 -6.04 -15.98 3.27
C ARG A 177 -6.43 -16.83 2.04
N PRO A 178 -6.29 -16.30 0.81
CA PRO A 178 -6.69 -17.01 -0.40
C PRO A 178 -5.74 -18.16 -0.76
N ASP A 179 -6.26 -19.15 -1.50
CA ASP A 179 -5.56 -20.35 -1.94
C ASP A 179 -4.79 -20.15 -3.26
N HIS A 180 -3.82 -19.23 -3.24
CA HIS A 180 -2.85 -19.02 -4.30
C HIS A 180 -1.59 -18.34 -3.75
N ASP A 181 -0.50 -18.29 -4.50
CA ASP A 181 0.76 -17.67 -4.04
C ASP A 181 1.05 -16.28 -4.61
N VAL A 182 0.03 -15.63 -5.21
CA VAL A 182 0.14 -14.24 -5.68
C VAL A 182 0.27 -13.28 -4.49
N SER A 183 1.51 -12.98 -4.10
CA SER A 183 1.82 -11.96 -3.11
C SER A 183 1.93 -10.56 -3.72
N VAL A 184 1.87 -9.56 -2.85
CA VAL A 184 2.10 -8.15 -3.21
C VAL A 184 3.50 -7.95 -3.81
N THR A 185 4.53 -8.56 -3.24
CA THR A 185 5.89 -8.59 -3.81
C THR A 185 5.94 -9.27 -5.19
N LEU A 186 5.25 -10.40 -5.39
CA LEU A 186 5.22 -11.09 -6.69
C LEU A 186 4.58 -10.19 -7.75
N MET A 187 3.44 -9.59 -7.42
CA MET A 187 2.75 -8.64 -8.30
C MET A 187 3.65 -7.44 -8.63
N PHE A 188 4.33 -6.87 -7.64
CA PHE A 188 5.23 -5.74 -7.84
C PHE A 188 6.39 -6.06 -8.79
N ARG A 189 7.04 -7.21 -8.60
CA ARG A 189 8.09 -7.70 -9.51
C ARG A 189 7.55 -7.89 -10.92
N ALA A 190 6.39 -8.52 -11.06
CA ALA A 190 5.76 -8.72 -12.36
C ALA A 190 5.47 -7.40 -13.10
N LEU A 191 5.06 -6.36 -12.37
CA LEU A 191 4.72 -5.06 -12.96
C LEU A 191 5.96 -4.23 -13.35
N LEU A 192 7.07 -4.34 -12.61
CA LEU A 192 8.21 -3.41 -12.77
C LEU A 192 9.51 -4.03 -13.24
N LEU A 193 9.73 -5.33 -13.03
CA LEU A 193 11.02 -5.96 -13.25
C LEU A 193 10.94 -7.16 -14.19
N GLU A 194 9.92 -8.00 -14.02
CA GLU A 194 9.84 -9.36 -14.57
C GLU A 194 8.45 -9.57 -15.23
N PRO A 195 8.15 -8.89 -16.35
CA PRO A 195 6.84 -8.94 -16.98
C PRO A 195 6.40 -10.34 -17.45
N GLU A 196 7.34 -11.27 -17.63
CA GLU A 196 7.08 -12.69 -17.86
C GLU A 196 6.30 -13.37 -16.71
N LEU A 197 6.31 -12.80 -15.51
CA LEU A 197 5.53 -13.29 -14.36
C LEU A 197 4.06 -12.85 -14.42
N LEU A 198 3.70 -11.86 -15.24
CA LEU A 198 2.34 -11.31 -15.29
C LEU A 198 1.24 -12.38 -15.51
N PRO A 199 1.39 -13.38 -16.41
CA PRO A 199 0.39 -14.44 -16.56
C PRO A 199 0.15 -15.25 -15.29
N SER A 200 1.17 -15.42 -14.44
CA SER A 200 1.05 -16.18 -13.18
C SER A 200 0.11 -15.52 -12.19
N LEU A 201 -0.13 -14.21 -12.32
CA LEU A 201 -1.04 -13.47 -11.43
C LEU A 201 -2.51 -13.90 -11.64
N LEU A 202 -2.86 -14.44 -12.82
CA LEU A 202 -4.26 -14.72 -13.21
C LEU A 202 -4.96 -15.77 -12.34
N VAL A 203 -4.22 -16.50 -11.50
CA VAL A 203 -4.78 -17.43 -10.50
C VAL A 203 -5.45 -16.72 -9.33
N ALA A 204 -5.20 -15.42 -9.14
CA ALA A 204 -5.86 -14.62 -8.12
C ALA A 204 -7.20 -14.07 -8.63
N ASP A 205 -8.28 -14.38 -7.92
CA ASP A 205 -9.63 -13.91 -8.24
C ASP A 205 -9.83 -12.42 -7.91
N ASP A 206 -9.15 -11.94 -6.87
CA ASP A 206 -9.23 -10.57 -6.38
C ASP A 206 -8.23 -9.61 -7.06
N LEU A 207 -7.69 -9.95 -8.23
CA LEU A 207 -6.83 -9.02 -8.97
C LEU A 207 -7.59 -7.75 -9.36
N PRO A 208 -6.99 -6.56 -9.16
CA PRO A 208 -7.48 -5.33 -9.77
C PRO A 208 -7.62 -5.49 -11.29
N GLU A 209 -8.73 -4.97 -11.82
CA GLU A 209 -9.16 -5.24 -13.20
C GLU A 209 -8.13 -4.74 -14.25
N GLU A 210 -7.45 -3.62 -13.99
CA GLU A 210 -6.37 -3.16 -14.87
C GLU A 210 -5.19 -4.15 -14.92
N ILE A 211 -4.78 -4.67 -13.77
CA ILE A 211 -3.69 -5.65 -13.65
C ILE A 211 -4.10 -6.97 -14.31
N ARG A 212 -5.37 -7.39 -14.13
CA ARG A 212 -5.94 -8.56 -14.82
C ARG A 212 -5.86 -8.43 -16.34
N ARG A 213 -6.26 -7.28 -16.89
CA ARG A 213 -6.18 -7.01 -18.35
C ARG A 213 -4.74 -7.05 -18.86
N LEU A 214 -3.80 -6.46 -18.10
CA LEU A 214 -2.38 -6.49 -18.43
C LEU A 214 -1.84 -7.93 -18.43
N ALA A 215 -2.15 -8.71 -17.40
CA ALA A 215 -1.76 -10.11 -17.30
C ALA A 215 -2.31 -10.97 -18.44
N GLN A 216 -3.57 -10.78 -18.82
CA GLN A 216 -4.18 -11.45 -19.99
C GLN A 216 -3.53 -11.04 -21.32
N HIS A 217 -3.15 -9.76 -21.47
CA HIS A 217 -2.41 -9.30 -22.64
C HIS A 217 -1.07 -10.04 -22.76
N TRP A 218 -0.31 -10.14 -21.67
CA TRP A 218 0.97 -10.84 -21.65
C TRP A 218 0.84 -12.35 -21.86
N ALA A 219 -0.18 -12.99 -21.27
CA ALA A 219 -0.46 -14.41 -21.50
C ALA A 219 -0.67 -14.73 -22.98
N ARG A 220 -1.44 -13.88 -23.68
CA ARG A 220 -1.66 -14.00 -25.13
C ARG A 220 -0.40 -13.76 -25.95
N ARG A 221 0.52 -12.94 -25.47
CA ARG A 221 1.79 -12.62 -26.15
C ARG A 221 2.81 -13.75 -26.04
N LEU A 222 2.88 -14.43 -24.88
CA LEU A 222 3.81 -15.53 -24.63
C LEU A 222 3.33 -16.88 -25.16
N GLY A 223 2.01 -17.07 -25.28
CA GLY A 223 1.42 -18.24 -25.93
C GLY A 223 1.36 -18.18 -27.47
N ARG A 224 1.91 -17.12 -28.07
CA ARG A 224 2.13 -16.97 -29.52
C ARG A 224 3.59 -17.22 -29.84
#